data_AF-A0A3D4BB60-F1
#
_entry.id   AF-A0A3D4BB60-F1
#
_cell.length_a   1.000
_cell.length_b   1.000
_cell.length_c   1.000
_cell.angle_alpha   90.00
_cell.angle_beta   90.00
_cell.angle_gamma   90.00
#
_symmetry.space_group_name_H-M   'P 1'
#
loop_
_entity.id
_entity.type
_entity.pdbx_description
1 polymer ?
#
loop_
_entity_poly.entity_id
_entity_poly.type
_entity_poly.pdbx_seq_one_letter_code
_entity_poly.pdbx_strand_id
1 'polypeptide(L)'
;MKRLIRFFSMGLIVLSGSILVDTDLSFAQGTTTWTGGVSTDWADASNWDNGVPGSSDHAVIDNATFDPVLNVAASVNDLTINAVGFLIVNGQSLVINGNLLVTITNNPGDGFIMTNAADNVTVEGNTTFTHVNNNDIATSVGNFTDGVLKFRGHFTQTNGSNSGTRPIFASTGTRVVFDGSNNQNIHFVDSGPSFSRFQDLEIDNIACVTFTSSAVATGTVPILNGNVTSTTSTVTIGDDLVDVVGGRWQALNTTFSGANVSLPATLTTHAT
;
A
#
# COMPACT_ATOMS: atom_id res chain seq x y z
N MET A 1 -25.96 23.52 2.57
CA MET A 1 -27.12 22.62 2.35
C MET A 1 -26.78 21.30 3.01
N LYS A 2 -27.18 21.14 4.28
CA LYS A 2 -26.93 19.92 5.06
C LYS A 2 -27.76 18.80 4.46
N ARG A 3 -27.17 17.64 4.15
CA ARG A 3 -27.96 16.46 3.78
C ARG A 3 -28.85 16.11 4.97
N LEU A 4 -30.12 16.47 4.79
CA LEU A 4 -31.28 15.85 5.40
C LEU A 4 -31.02 14.34 5.43
N ILE A 5 -31.11 13.72 6.60
CA ILE A 5 -31.21 12.27 6.73
C ILE A 5 -32.38 11.87 5.81
N ARG A 6 -32.07 11.38 4.61
CA ARG A 6 -33.06 10.76 3.75
C ARG A 6 -33.37 9.43 4.40
N PHE A 7 -34.29 9.43 5.36
CA PHE A 7 -35.15 8.27 5.53
C PHE A 7 -35.76 8.05 4.15
N PHE A 8 -35.26 7.06 3.41
CA PHE A 8 -36.07 6.49 2.34
C PHE A 8 -37.44 6.23 2.96
N SER A 9 -38.47 6.81 2.37
CA SER A 9 -39.86 6.58 2.74
C SER A 9 -40.03 5.09 2.93
N MET A 10 -40.15 4.70 4.20
CA MET A 10 -40.49 3.36 4.62
C MET A 10 -41.89 3.12 4.09
N GLY A 11 -41.98 2.55 2.90
CA GLY A 11 -43.18 1.89 2.45
C GLY A 11 -43.37 0.70 3.38
N LEU A 12 -43.98 0.95 4.54
CA LEU A 12 -44.50 -0.09 5.41
C LEU A 12 -45.66 -0.75 4.65
N ILE A 13 -45.33 -1.67 3.75
CA ILE A 13 -46.32 -2.56 3.15
C ILE A 13 -46.41 -3.75 4.10
N VAL A 14 -47.36 -3.66 5.06
CA VAL A 14 -47.83 -4.85 5.77
C VAL A 14 -48.73 -5.60 4.79
N LEU A 15 -48.14 -6.47 3.95
CA LEU A 15 -48.89 -7.59 3.41
C LEU A 15 -48.96 -8.64 4.52
N SER A 16 -50.18 -9.06 4.83
CA SER A 16 -50.53 -10.09 5.80
C SER A 16 -49.49 -11.22 5.87
N GLY A 17 -48.70 -11.24 6.94
CA GLY A 17 -48.05 -12.46 7.45
C GLY A 17 -46.57 -12.70 7.11
N SER A 18 -45.81 -11.76 6.54
CA SER A 18 -44.35 -11.96 6.37
C SER A 18 -43.59 -10.65 6.41
N ILE A 19 -42.65 -10.53 7.36
CA ILE A 19 -41.66 -9.45 7.36
C ILE A 19 -40.56 -9.84 6.37
N LEU A 20 -40.49 -9.14 5.24
CA LEU A 20 -39.32 -9.22 4.37
C LEU A 20 -38.26 -8.33 5.01
N VAL A 21 -37.35 -8.94 5.78
CA VAL A 21 -36.08 -8.30 6.08
C VAL A 21 -35.29 -8.41 4.78
N ASP A 22 -35.23 -7.32 4.03
CA ASP A 22 -34.28 -7.20 2.93
C ASP A 22 -32.88 -7.22 3.56
N THR A 23 -32.22 -8.39 3.50
CA THR A 23 -30.87 -8.60 4.05
C THR A 23 -29.79 -8.04 3.12
N ASP A 24 -30.14 -7.55 1.93
CA ASP A 24 -29.21 -6.93 0.98
C ASP A 24 -29.33 -5.40 1.02
N LEU A 25 -29.07 -4.83 2.19
CA LEU A 25 -28.64 -3.43 2.29
C LEU A 25 -27.21 -3.30 1.72
N SER A 26 -27.07 -3.44 0.41
CA SER A 26 -25.87 -2.95 -0.28
C SER A 26 -25.91 -1.43 -0.23
N PHE A 27 -25.18 -0.83 0.71
CA PHE A 27 -24.84 0.58 0.59
C PHE A 27 -24.00 0.70 -0.68
N ALA A 28 -24.55 1.38 -1.69
CA ALA A 28 -23.81 1.63 -2.92
C ALA A 28 -22.48 2.30 -2.57
N GLN A 29 -21.37 1.76 -3.10
CA GLN A 29 -20.04 2.33 -2.94
C GLN A 29 -20.09 3.83 -3.30
N GLY A 30 -19.87 4.69 -2.32
CA GLY A 30 -19.78 6.12 -2.52
C GLY A 30 -18.33 6.52 -2.75
N THR A 31 -18.09 7.56 -3.55
CA THR A 31 -16.80 8.26 -3.55
C THR A 31 -16.92 9.46 -2.61
N THR A 32 -15.93 9.64 -1.75
CA THR A 32 -15.79 10.84 -0.93
C THR A 32 -14.38 11.39 -1.09
N THR A 33 -14.31 12.68 -1.37
CA THR A 33 -13.08 13.39 -1.69
C THR A 33 -12.73 14.33 -0.53
N TRP A 34 -11.48 14.25 -0.11
CA TRP A 34 -10.93 15.16 0.88
C TRP A 34 -10.84 16.58 0.30
N THR A 35 -11.54 17.49 0.96
CA THR A 35 -11.55 18.93 0.64
C THR A 35 -10.59 19.72 1.52
N GLY A 36 -10.27 19.21 2.71
CA GLY A 36 -9.44 19.90 3.72
C GLY A 36 -9.91 21.33 3.98
N GLY A 37 -11.23 21.53 4.08
CA GLY A 37 -11.85 22.85 4.18
C GLY A 37 -11.82 23.46 5.59
N VAL A 38 -11.63 22.64 6.63
CA VAL A 38 -11.72 23.08 8.04
C VAL A 38 -10.44 22.78 8.83
N SER A 39 -9.88 21.59 8.69
CA SER A 39 -8.75 21.12 9.49
C SER A 39 -8.05 19.93 8.82
N THR A 40 -7.03 19.38 9.49
CA THR A 40 -6.34 18.13 9.08
C THR A 40 -7.04 16.87 9.60
N ASP A 41 -8.13 17.00 10.37
CA ASP A 41 -8.78 15.89 11.09
C ASP A 41 -9.54 14.97 10.12
N TRP A 42 -9.04 13.75 9.90
CA TRP A 42 -9.67 12.75 9.03
C TRP A 42 -11.14 12.48 9.40
N ALA A 43 -11.45 12.46 10.69
CA ALA A 43 -12.77 12.12 11.22
C ALA A 43 -13.76 13.31 11.21
N ASP A 44 -13.33 14.52 10.86
CA ASP A 44 -14.24 15.64 10.65
C ASP A 44 -14.89 15.56 9.27
N ALA A 45 -16.18 15.22 9.24
CA ALA A 45 -16.98 15.16 8.02
C ALA A 45 -17.00 16.48 7.22
N SER A 46 -16.67 17.61 7.84
CA SER A 46 -16.57 18.92 7.17
C SER A 46 -15.34 19.05 6.28
N ASN A 47 -14.36 18.15 6.42
CA ASN A 47 -13.21 18.05 5.53
C ASN A 47 -13.50 17.16 4.31
N TRP A 48 -14.67 16.55 4.20
CA TRP A 48 -15.05 15.66 3.10
C TRP A 48 -16.27 16.19 2.34
N ASP A 49 -16.28 16.01 1.01
CA ASP A 49 -17.42 16.46 0.20
C ASP A 49 -18.70 15.63 0.43
N ASN A 50 -18.54 14.34 0.75
CA ASN A 50 -19.61 13.37 0.94
C ASN A 50 -19.60 12.70 2.32
N GLY A 51 -18.90 13.29 3.30
CA GLY A 51 -18.74 12.76 4.65
C GLY A 51 -17.53 11.82 4.79
N VAL A 52 -17.19 11.44 6.02
CA VAL A 52 -16.03 10.59 6.30
C VAL A 52 -16.21 9.21 5.64
N PRO A 53 -15.25 8.71 4.84
CA PRO A 53 -15.34 7.40 4.20
C PRO A 53 -15.38 6.27 5.23
N GLY A 54 -16.28 5.30 5.00
CA GLY A 54 -16.27 4.00 5.67
C GLY A 54 -15.70 2.89 4.78
N SER A 55 -15.71 1.66 5.29
CA SER A 55 -15.14 0.47 4.63
C SER A 55 -15.72 0.15 3.25
N SER A 56 -16.89 0.69 2.92
CA SER A 56 -17.57 0.54 1.62
C SER A 56 -17.32 1.71 0.66
N ASP A 57 -16.66 2.78 1.08
CA ASP A 57 -16.50 4.01 0.31
C ASP A 57 -15.11 4.14 -0.31
N HIS A 58 -15.03 4.70 -1.50
CA HIS A 58 -13.78 5.13 -2.10
C HIS A 58 -13.35 6.49 -1.54
N ALA A 59 -12.21 6.52 -0.85
CA ALA A 59 -11.60 7.76 -0.41
C ALA A 59 -10.66 8.31 -1.49
N VAL A 60 -10.82 9.58 -1.84
CA VAL A 60 -9.96 10.30 -2.78
C VAL A 60 -9.31 11.47 -2.07
N ILE A 61 -7.99 11.55 -2.12
CA ILE A 61 -7.21 12.64 -1.56
C ILE A 61 -6.61 13.46 -2.70
N ASP A 62 -7.11 14.69 -2.85
CA ASP A 62 -6.57 15.69 -3.76
C ASP A 62 -5.69 16.70 -3.01
N ASN A 63 -5.14 17.68 -3.74
CA ASN A 63 -4.52 18.85 -3.12
C ASN A 63 -5.53 19.60 -2.24
N ALA A 64 -5.17 19.85 -0.98
CA ALA A 64 -6.01 20.63 -0.07
C ALA A 64 -5.17 21.65 0.70
N THR A 65 -5.85 22.60 1.36
CA THR A 65 -5.16 23.55 2.25
C THR A 65 -4.71 22.87 3.55
N PHE A 66 -5.54 21.96 4.06
CA PHE A 66 -5.22 21.13 5.21
C PHE A 66 -5.13 19.69 4.76
N ASP A 67 -3.92 19.13 4.80
CA ASP A 67 -3.71 17.73 4.45
C ASP A 67 -4.29 16.79 5.52
N PRO A 68 -4.88 15.65 5.13
CA PRO A 68 -5.47 14.71 6.08
C PRO A 68 -4.43 14.02 6.94
N VAL A 69 -4.74 13.97 8.24
CA VAL A 69 -4.02 13.23 9.27
C VAL A 69 -5.01 12.29 9.94
N LEU A 70 -4.71 11.00 9.98
CA LEU A 70 -5.49 10.06 10.77
C LEU A 70 -5.31 10.37 12.26
N ASN A 71 -6.40 10.78 12.90
CA ASN A 71 -6.51 10.96 14.35
C ASN A 71 -7.22 9.78 15.03
N VAL A 72 -7.81 8.89 14.23
CA VAL A 72 -8.47 7.65 14.62
C VAL A 72 -8.14 6.56 13.60
N ALA A 73 -8.26 5.30 14.00
CA ALA A 73 -8.20 4.19 13.05
C ALA A 73 -9.31 4.33 11.99
N ALA A 74 -8.99 4.00 10.74
CA ALA A 74 -9.89 4.18 9.60
C ALA A 74 -9.93 2.94 8.70
N SER A 75 -11.02 2.79 7.97
CA SER A 75 -11.18 1.76 6.95
C SER A 75 -11.89 2.35 5.74
N VAL A 76 -11.41 2.04 4.53
CA VAL A 76 -11.99 2.49 3.26
C VAL A 76 -12.09 1.31 2.30
N ASN A 77 -12.90 1.43 1.25
CA ASN A 77 -12.90 0.44 0.18
C ASN A 77 -11.63 0.58 -0.66
N ASP A 78 -11.58 1.55 -1.57
CA ASP A 78 -10.38 1.90 -2.32
C ASP A 78 -9.82 3.22 -1.77
N LEU A 79 -8.51 3.43 -1.87
CA LEU A 79 -7.87 4.71 -1.56
C LEU A 79 -7.08 5.21 -2.78
N THR A 80 -7.42 6.41 -3.24
CA THR A 80 -6.64 7.13 -4.24
C THR A 80 -6.04 8.38 -3.62
N ILE A 81 -4.72 8.51 -3.68
CA ILE A 81 -4.01 9.77 -3.41
C ILE A 81 -3.52 10.29 -4.75
N ASN A 82 -4.17 11.36 -5.21
CA ASN A 82 -3.84 12.01 -6.47
C ASN A 82 -2.57 12.86 -6.32
N ALA A 83 -2.03 13.29 -7.46
CA ALA A 83 -0.88 14.18 -7.52
C ALA A 83 -1.02 15.35 -6.54
N VAL A 84 0.07 15.65 -5.82
CA VAL A 84 0.20 16.66 -4.75
C VAL A 84 -0.69 16.47 -3.52
N GLY A 85 -1.51 15.41 -3.43
CA GLY A 85 -2.23 15.05 -2.22
C GLY A 85 -1.31 14.40 -1.19
N PHE A 86 -1.63 14.56 0.09
CA PHE A 86 -0.87 13.99 1.21
C PHE A 86 -1.79 13.17 2.10
N LEU A 87 -1.34 12.06 2.67
CA LEU A 87 -2.05 11.39 3.76
C LEU A 87 -1.05 10.89 4.81
N ILE A 88 -1.22 11.34 6.05
CA ILE A 88 -0.37 10.96 7.17
C ILE A 88 -1.13 9.97 8.07
N VAL A 89 -0.56 8.77 8.26
CA VAL A 89 -1.17 7.69 9.07
C VAL A 89 -1.07 7.96 10.58
N ASN A 90 -0.03 8.65 11.05
CA ASN A 90 0.05 9.28 12.38
C ASN A 90 -0.23 8.35 13.58
N GLY A 91 0.39 7.18 13.59
CA GLY A 91 0.29 6.16 14.63
C GLY A 91 -1.03 5.40 14.64
N GLN A 92 -1.82 5.49 13.57
CA GLN A 92 -3.12 4.82 13.46
C GLN A 92 -3.07 3.55 12.61
N SER A 93 -4.15 2.78 12.70
CA SER A 93 -4.40 1.67 11.77
C SER A 93 -5.27 2.14 10.59
N LEU A 94 -4.87 1.78 9.38
CA LEU A 94 -5.65 2.02 8.16
C LEU A 94 -5.83 0.70 7.39
N VAL A 95 -7.08 0.36 7.11
CA VAL A 95 -7.44 -0.80 6.26
C VAL A 95 -8.03 -0.31 4.95
N ILE A 96 -7.46 -0.77 3.84
CA ILE A 96 -7.95 -0.50 2.48
C ILE A 96 -8.44 -1.85 1.92
N ASN A 97 -9.75 -2.06 1.86
CA ASN A 97 -10.36 -3.34 1.47
C ASN A 97 -10.21 -3.68 -0.02
N GLY A 98 -9.93 -2.67 -0.82
CA GLY A 98 -9.71 -2.72 -2.25
C GLY A 98 -8.30 -2.23 -2.58
N ASN A 99 -8.19 -1.43 -3.62
CA ASN A 99 -6.93 -1.00 -4.20
C ASN A 99 -6.40 0.29 -3.57
N LEU A 100 -5.08 0.40 -3.56
CA LEU A 100 -4.36 1.63 -3.23
C LEU A 100 -3.70 2.16 -4.50
N LEU A 101 -4.00 3.41 -4.85
CA LEU A 101 -3.28 4.17 -5.87
C LEU A 101 -2.65 5.41 -5.24
N VAL A 102 -1.33 5.55 -5.35
CA VAL A 102 -0.59 6.74 -4.90
C VAL A 102 0.15 7.34 -6.07
N THR A 103 -0.17 8.61 -6.36
CA THR A 103 0.50 9.39 -7.39
C THR A 103 1.27 10.55 -6.75
N ILE A 104 2.59 10.48 -6.77
CA ILE A 104 3.46 11.54 -6.23
C ILE A 104 3.90 12.53 -7.32
N THR A 105 4.48 13.65 -6.88
CA THR A 105 5.02 14.70 -7.74
C THR A 105 6.40 15.15 -7.26
N ASN A 106 6.92 16.24 -7.84
CA ASN A 106 8.14 16.91 -7.37
C ASN A 106 7.98 17.66 -6.04
N ASN A 107 6.83 17.53 -5.36
CA ASN A 107 6.60 18.13 -4.06
C ASN A 107 7.13 17.21 -2.96
N PRO A 108 8.19 17.59 -2.21
CA PRO A 108 8.74 16.73 -1.18
C PRO A 108 7.69 16.35 -0.14
N GLY A 109 7.56 15.04 0.11
CA GLY A 109 6.64 14.52 1.10
C GLY A 109 5.23 14.24 0.60
N ASP A 110 4.89 14.54 -0.66
CA ASP A 110 3.54 14.21 -1.16
C ASP A 110 3.31 12.70 -1.29
N GLY A 111 2.04 12.31 -1.38
CA GLY A 111 1.61 10.92 -1.40
C GLY A 111 1.27 10.38 -0.01
N PHE A 112 1.72 9.16 0.25
CA PHE A 112 1.34 8.38 1.43
C PHE A 112 2.48 8.34 2.44
N ILE A 113 2.22 8.70 3.70
CA ILE A 113 3.26 8.92 4.72
C ILE A 113 3.04 8.02 5.94
N MET A 114 4.06 7.22 6.25
CA MET A 114 4.22 6.35 7.40
C MET A 114 5.57 6.62 8.08
N THR A 115 5.53 7.35 9.19
CA THR A 115 6.72 7.85 9.91
C THR A 115 6.67 7.55 11.41
N ASN A 116 5.60 6.91 11.88
CA ASN A 116 5.41 6.54 13.27
C ASN A 116 5.50 5.01 13.41
N ALA A 117 6.22 4.52 14.42
CA ALA A 117 6.34 3.09 14.71
C ALA A 117 5.00 2.37 14.91
N ALA A 118 3.96 3.10 15.33
CA ALA A 118 2.61 2.58 15.50
C ALA A 118 1.77 2.59 14.21
N ASP A 119 2.28 3.16 13.10
CA ASP A 119 1.58 3.11 11.80
C ASP A 119 1.38 1.66 11.37
N ASN A 120 0.13 1.29 11.10
CA ASN A 120 -0.23 -0.06 10.66
C ASN A 120 -1.20 0.00 9.50
N VAL A 121 -0.73 -0.33 8.30
CA VAL A 121 -1.55 -0.24 7.09
C VAL A 121 -1.69 -1.61 6.46
N THR A 122 -2.91 -1.97 6.07
CA THR A 122 -3.19 -3.19 5.30
C THR A 122 -3.94 -2.83 4.02
N VAL A 123 -3.43 -3.29 2.88
CA VAL A 123 -4.10 -3.19 1.57
C VAL A 123 -4.50 -4.59 1.11
N GLU A 124 -5.81 -4.84 1.07
CA GLU A 124 -6.37 -6.13 0.66
C GLU A 124 -6.25 -6.36 -0.85
N GLY A 125 -6.48 -5.29 -1.64
CA GLY A 125 -6.38 -5.31 -3.10
C GLY A 125 -4.99 -4.98 -3.63
N ASN A 126 -4.95 -4.57 -4.91
CA ASN A 126 -3.70 -4.25 -5.58
C ASN A 126 -3.20 -2.86 -5.17
N THR A 127 -1.88 -2.70 -5.10
CA THR A 127 -1.23 -1.43 -4.80
C THR A 127 -0.44 -0.95 -6.01
N THR A 128 -0.62 0.32 -6.37
CA THR A 128 0.17 1.01 -7.39
C THR A 128 0.77 2.29 -6.83
N PHE A 129 2.10 2.40 -6.88
CA PHE A 129 2.83 3.65 -6.67
C PHE A 129 3.33 4.17 -8.02
N THR A 130 3.01 5.41 -8.33
CA THR A 130 3.45 6.09 -9.56
C THR A 130 3.78 7.56 -9.26
N HIS A 131 4.37 8.23 -10.23
CA HIS A 131 4.43 9.69 -10.29
C HIS A 131 3.74 10.18 -11.57
N VAL A 132 3.44 11.48 -11.63
CA VAL A 132 2.97 12.10 -12.88
C VAL A 132 4.12 12.22 -13.89
N ASN A 133 3.78 12.31 -15.18
CA ASN A 133 4.76 12.43 -16.27
C ASN A 133 5.64 13.69 -16.10
N ASN A 134 6.89 13.63 -16.55
CA ASN A 134 7.87 14.73 -16.50
C ASN A 134 8.23 15.24 -15.09
N ASN A 135 8.20 14.35 -14.09
CA ASN A 135 8.59 14.67 -12.71
C ASN A 135 9.84 13.90 -12.27
N ASP A 136 10.99 14.28 -12.83
CA ASP A 136 12.27 13.59 -12.63
C ASP A 136 12.87 13.79 -11.22
N ILE A 137 12.26 14.65 -10.38
CA ILE A 137 12.66 14.83 -8.99
C ILE A 137 11.62 14.32 -7.99
N ALA A 138 10.56 13.61 -8.42
CA ALA A 138 9.56 13.07 -7.50
C ALA A 138 10.17 12.01 -6.58
N THR A 139 9.83 12.01 -5.29
CA THR A 139 10.36 11.01 -4.36
C THR A 139 9.46 10.75 -3.17
N SER A 140 9.44 9.50 -2.72
CA SER A 140 8.91 9.12 -1.42
C SER A 140 9.99 8.83 -0.36
N VAL A 141 11.26 9.20 -0.59
CA VAL A 141 12.27 9.12 0.49
C VAL A 141 11.83 10.02 1.64
N GLY A 142 11.77 9.43 2.83
CA GLY A 142 11.27 10.09 4.04
C GLY A 142 9.79 9.82 4.32
N ASN A 143 9.02 9.36 3.33
CA ASN A 143 7.61 9.05 3.53
C ASN A 143 7.41 7.72 4.25
N PHE A 144 8.33 6.75 4.10
CA PHE A 144 8.23 5.41 4.68
C PHE A 144 9.44 5.14 5.59
N THR A 145 9.40 5.68 6.81
CA THR A 145 10.52 5.65 7.76
C THR A 145 10.27 4.78 8.98
N ASP A 146 9.02 4.37 9.25
CA ASP A 146 8.70 3.47 10.35
C ASP A 146 7.32 2.80 10.11
N GLY A 147 6.91 1.91 11.02
CA GLY A 147 5.62 1.22 10.98
C GLY A 147 5.61 0.00 10.06
N VAL A 148 4.40 -0.50 9.79
CA VAL A 148 4.18 -1.75 9.04
C VAL A 148 3.18 -1.52 7.90
N LEU A 149 3.62 -1.78 6.67
CA LEU A 149 2.79 -1.72 5.46
C LEU A 149 2.60 -3.13 4.88
N LYS A 150 1.37 -3.64 4.95
CA LYS A 150 1.02 -4.97 4.47
C LYS A 150 0.29 -4.91 3.14
N PHE A 151 0.72 -5.76 2.21
CA PHE A 151 0.06 -5.96 0.93
C PHE A 151 -0.49 -7.38 0.85
N ARG A 152 -1.75 -7.53 0.43
CA ARG A 152 -2.40 -8.82 0.16
C ARG A 152 -2.75 -9.03 -1.31
N GLY A 153 -2.78 -7.97 -2.12
CA GLY A 153 -2.79 -8.02 -3.58
C GLY A 153 -1.41 -7.85 -4.22
N HIS A 154 -1.39 -7.56 -5.51
CA HIS A 154 -0.15 -7.29 -6.25
C HIS A 154 0.43 -5.92 -5.89
N PHE A 155 1.75 -5.81 -5.91
CA PHE A 155 2.47 -4.55 -5.77
C PHE A 155 3.05 -4.13 -7.11
N THR A 156 2.77 -2.90 -7.52
CA THR A 156 3.34 -2.29 -8.73
C THR A 156 3.91 -0.92 -8.40
N GLN A 157 5.16 -0.70 -8.76
CA GLN A 157 5.75 0.63 -8.89
C GLN A 157 5.97 0.93 -10.37
N THR A 158 5.47 2.08 -10.83
CA THR A 158 5.67 2.58 -12.21
C THR A 158 6.28 3.98 -12.20
N ASN A 159 6.74 4.46 -13.36
CA ASN A 159 7.48 5.70 -13.52
C ASN A 159 6.85 6.70 -14.51
N GLY A 160 5.52 6.73 -14.64
CA GLY A 160 4.86 7.70 -15.53
C GLY A 160 5.39 7.73 -16.98
N SER A 161 6.07 6.67 -17.43
CA SER A 161 6.74 6.55 -18.74
C SER A 161 8.03 7.37 -18.98
N ASN A 162 8.72 7.88 -17.95
CA ASN A 162 9.94 8.70 -18.10
C ASN A 162 11.21 8.07 -17.48
N SER A 163 12.40 8.45 -17.98
CA SER A 163 13.69 7.81 -17.70
C SER A 163 14.57 8.49 -16.63
N GLY A 164 14.08 9.53 -15.95
CA GLY A 164 14.78 10.20 -14.85
C GLY A 164 14.18 9.82 -13.49
N THR A 165 14.28 8.55 -13.07
CA THR A 165 13.45 8.10 -11.96
C THR A 165 14.18 8.12 -10.64
N ARG A 166 13.63 8.91 -9.72
CA ARG A 166 13.94 8.85 -8.29
C ARG A 166 13.01 7.82 -7.64
N PRO A 167 13.31 7.36 -6.41
CA PRO A 167 12.49 6.36 -5.75
C PRO A 167 11.06 6.85 -5.52
N ILE A 168 10.12 6.28 -6.27
CA ILE A 168 8.68 6.51 -6.16
C ILE A 168 8.10 5.71 -5.00
N PHE A 169 8.68 4.54 -4.75
CA PHE A 169 8.49 3.80 -3.51
C PHE A 169 9.85 3.53 -2.87
N ALA A 170 10.21 4.27 -1.82
CA ALA A 170 11.39 3.99 -1.00
C ALA A 170 11.02 3.78 0.46
N SER A 171 10.92 2.52 0.85
CA SER A 171 11.01 2.21 2.28
C SER A 171 12.44 2.44 2.77
N THR A 172 12.54 3.11 3.92
CA THR A 172 13.79 3.43 4.63
C THR A 172 13.74 3.03 6.11
N GLY A 173 12.67 2.36 6.53
CA GLY A 173 12.44 1.91 7.90
C GLY A 173 11.05 1.29 8.11
N THR A 174 10.08 1.56 7.21
CA THR A 174 8.80 0.86 7.22
C THR A 174 8.98 -0.59 6.80
N ARG A 175 8.56 -1.53 7.66
CA ARG A 175 8.56 -2.96 7.33
C ARG A 175 7.44 -3.26 6.33
N VAL A 176 7.81 -3.74 5.16
CA VAL A 176 6.87 -4.14 4.11
C VAL A 176 6.61 -5.63 4.21
N VAL A 177 5.34 -6.03 4.27
CA VAL A 177 4.93 -7.43 4.43
C VAL A 177 4.02 -7.85 3.29
N PHE A 178 4.33 -8.98 2.65
CA PHE A 178 3.42 -9.65 1.73
C PHE A 178 2.78 -10.84 2.45
N ASP A 179 1.53 -10.66 2.93
CA ASP A 179 0.78 -11.65 3.75
C ASP A 179 -0.53 -12.12 3.09
N GLY A 180 -0.63 -12.02 1.77
CA GLY A 180 -1.80 -12.46 1.01
C GLY A 180 -1.99 -13.99 1.00
N SER A 181 -3.21 -14.43 0.72
CA SER A 181 -3.57 -15.85 0.56
C SER A 181 -3.55 -16.35 -0.89
N ASN A 182 -3.53 -15.42 -1.85
CA ASN A 182 -3.40 -15.69 -3.28
C ASN A 182 -1.97 -15.38 -3.75
N ASN A 183 -1.62 -15.79 -4.96
CA ASN A 183 -0.35 -15.40 -5.56
C ASN A 183 -0.21 -13.87 -5.60
N GLN A 184 0.92 -13.34 -5.15
CA GLN A 184 1.23 -11.91 -5.19
C GLN A 184 2.41 -11.65 -6.12
N ASN A 185 2.22 -10.72 -7.05
CA ASN A 185 3.27 -10.25 -7.94
C ASN A 185 3.89 -8.97 -7.37
N ILE A 186 5.21 -8.87 -7.47
CA ILE A 186 5.97 -7.66 -7.17
C ILE A 186 6.60 -7.16 -8.47
N HIS A 187 6.26 -5.93 -8.85
CA HIS A 187 6.79 -5.27 -10.03
C HIS A 187 7.32 -3.88 -9.70
N PHE A 188 8.56 -3.61 -10.09
CA PHE A 188 9.14 -2.27 -10.22
C PHE A 188 9.49 -2.01 -11.68
N VAL A 189 9.18 -0.81 -12.17
CA VAL A 189 9.75 -0.32 -13.43
C VAL A 189 11.23 0.05 -13.25
N ASP A 190 11.58 0.60 -12.09
CA ASP A 190 12.94 1.01 -11.76
C ASP A 190 13.29 0.68 -10.30
N SER A 191 14.06 -0.38 -10.11
CA SER A 191 14.57 -0.75 -8.79
C SER A 191 16.07 -0.56 -8.67
N GLY A 192 16.52 -0.29 -7.46
CA GLY A 192 17.94 -0.07 -7.17
C GLY A 192 18.17 0.49 -5.76
N PRO A 193 19.42 0.42 -5.24
CA PRO A 193 19.71 0.92 -3.89
C PRO A 193 19.41 2.40 -3.66
N SER A 194 19.50 3.22 -4.71
CA SER A 194 19.14 4.64 -4.70
C SER A 194 17.83 4.94 -5.45
N PHE A 195 17.17 3.91 -5.97
CA PHE A 195 15.91 3.96 -6.70
C PHE A 195 14.81 3.32 -5.85
N SER A 196 13.66 3.00 -6.46
CA SER A 196 12.56 2.37 -5.73
C SER A 196 13.00 1.03 -5.15
N ARG A 197 12.64 0.78 -3.89
CA ARG A 197 13.17 -0.33 -3.10
C ARG A 197 12.34 -0.59 -1.85
N PHE A 198 12.52 -1.79 -1.33
CA PHE A 198 12.21 -2.10 0.06
C PHE A 198 13.46 -1.87 0.92
N GLN A 199 13.26 -1.59 2.21
CA GLN A 199 14.30 -1.76 3.21
C GLN A 199 14.10 -3.13 3.86
N ASP A 200 13.17 -3.26 4.80
CA ASP A 200 12.80 -4.54 5.39
C ASP A 200 11.61 -5.15 4.62
N LEU A 201 11.81 -6.34 4.03
CA LEU A 201 10.82 -7.05 3.22
C LEU A 201 10.53 -8.42 3.83
N GLU A 202 9.35 -8.58 4.41
CA GLU A 202 8.87 -9.85 4.97
C GLU A 202 7.90 -10.56 4.02
N ILE A 203 8.11 -11.86 3.87
CA ILE A 203 7.23 -12.72 3.08
C ILE A 203 6.50 -13.68 4.02
N ASP A 204 5.19 -13.52 4.11
CA ASP A 204 4.29 -14.38 4.90
C ASP A 204 3.12 -14.93 4.07
N ASN A 205 3.20 -14.79 2.75
CA ASN A 205 2.20 -15.29 1.82
C ASN A 205 2.23 -16.82 1.77
N ILE A 206 1.10 -17.47 2.01
CA ILE A 206 1.02 -18.95 2.04
C ILE A 206 1.01 -19.61 0.66
N ALA A 207 0.69 -18.87 -0.40
CA ALA A 207 0.63 -19.35 -1.77
C ALA A 207 1.99 -19.18 -2.48
N CYS A 208 2.26 -17.99 -3.01
CA CYS A 208 3.51 -17.66 -3.70
C CYS A 208 3.68 -16.15 -3.85
N VAL A 209 4.89 -15.64 -3.61
CA VAL A 209 5.31 -14.31 -4.07
C VAL A 209 6.19 -14.47 -5.32
N THR A 210 5.84 -13.74 -6.37
CA THR A 210 6.58 -13.76 -7.64
C THR A 210 7.12 -12.37 -7.96
N PHE A 211 8.45 -12.24 -8.08
CA PHE A 211 9.07 -11.05 -8.64
C PHE A 211 8.98 -11.10 -10.17
N THR A 212 8.20 -10.20 -10.76
CA THR A 212 8.00 -10.11 -12.21
C THR A 212 8.95 -9.13 -12.89
N SER A 213 9.67 -8.34 -12.10
CA SER A 213 10.83 -7.52 -12.51
C SER A 213 11.90 -7.54 -11.42
N SER A 214 13.05 -6.91 -11.68
CA SER A 214 14.12 -6.82 -10.68
C SER A 214 13.65 -6.03 -9.47
N ALA A 215 14.12 -6.39 -8.28
CA ALA A 215 13.77 -5.74 -7.03
C ALA A 215 14.99 -5.61 -6.10
N VAL A 216 14.91 -4.67 -5.17
CA VAL A 216 15.93 -4.47 -4.13
C VAL A 216 15.27 -4.42 -2.77
N ALA A 217 15.77 -5.23 -1.84
CA ALA A 217 15.54 -5.09 -0.41
C ALA A 217 16.89 -4.76 0.24
N THR A 218 17.05 -3.57 0.81
CA THR A 218 18.34 -3.15 1.38
C THR A 218 18.61 -3.74 2.76
N GLY A 219 17.58 -4.27 3.43
CA GLY A 219 17.66 -4.92 4.73
C GLY A 219 17.49 -6.43 4.64
N THR A 220 17.06 -7.01 5.76
CA THR A 220 16.84 -8.45 5.92
C THR A 220 15.53 -8.87 5.24
N VAL A 221 15.53 -10.06 4.64
CA VAL A 221 14.36 -10.69 4.01
C VAL A 221 13.98 -11.98 4.74
N PRO A 222 13.05 -11.94 5.72
CA PRO A 222 12.51 -13.14 6.32
C PRO A 222 11.39 -13.76 5.48
N ILE A 223 11.44 -15.08 5.32
CA ILE A 223 10.38 -15.90 4.73
C ILE A 223 9.73 -16.74 5.84
N LEU A 224 8.50 -16.38 6.17
CA LEU A 224 7.71 -17.04 7.20
C LEU A 224 6.80 -18.11 6.60
N ASN A 225 6.26 -17.89 5.40
CA ASN A 225 5.39 -18.82 4.69
C ASN A 225 5.55 -18.75 3.16
N GLY A 226 5.08 -19.80 2.48
CA GLY A 226 5.04 -19.94 1.02
C GLY A 226 6.39 -19.94 0.31
N ASN A 227 6.33 -20.02 -1.01
CA ASN A 227 7.52 -19.97 -1.88
C ASN A 227 7.69 -18.57 -2.47
N VAL A 228 8.93 -18.23 -2.78
CA VAL A 228 9.30 -16.99 -3.48
C VAL A 228 9.97 -17.35 -4.79
N THR A 229 9.47 -16.83 -5.90
CA THR A 229 10.00 -17.09 -7.24
C THR A 229 10.31 -15.79 -7.97
N SER A 230 11.04 -15.87 -9.08
CA SER A 230 11.18 -14.76 -10.02
C SER A 230 11.13 -15.30 -11.45
N THR A 231 10.87 -14.41 -12.41
CA THR A 231 10.92 -14.75 -13.84
C THR A 231 12.38 -14.87 -14.30
N THR A 232 12.91 -13.85 -14.99
CA THR A 232 14.35 -13.71 -15.33
C THR A 232 15.03 -12.61 -14.52
N SER A 233 14.29 -12.02 -13.59
CA SER A 233 14.69 -10.86 -12.81
C SER A 233 15.68 -11.21 -11.70
N THR A 234 16.55 -10.24 -11.39
CA THR A 234 17.47 -10.31 -10.25
C THR A 234 16.85 -9.64 -9.04
N VAL A 235 16.85 -10.34 -7.91
CA VAL A 235 16.51 -9.73 -6.61
C VAL A 235 17.80 -9.46 -5.85
N THR A 236 18.02 -8.20 -5.46
CA THR A 236 19.17 -7.81 -4.64
C THR A 236 18.76 -7.74 -3.18
N ILE A 237 19.52 -8.40 -2.31
CA ILE A 237 19.32 -8.39 -0.86
C ILE A 237 20.55 -7.75 -0.21
N GLY A 238 20.32 -6.74 0.62
CA GLY A 238 21.38 -5.98 1.27
C GLY A 238 21.94 -6.64 2.52
N ASP A 239 21.16 -7.51 3.16
CA ASP A 239 21.50 -8.16 4.42
C ASP A 239 21.08 -9.65 4.39
N ASP A 240 20.61 -10.20 5.51
CA ASP A 240 20.25 -11.61 5.65
C ASP A 240 19.04 -12.05 4.79
N LEU A 241 19.11 -13.27 4.26
CA LEU A 241 17.94 -14.00 3.77
C LEU A 241 17.59 -15.10 4.78
N VAL A 242 16.47 -14.94 5.46
CA VAL A 242 16.09 -15.83 6.57
C VAL A 242 14.98 -16.78 6.13
N ASP A 243 15.33 -18.05 5.97
CA ASP A 243 14.39 -19.13 5.72
C ASP A 243 14.75 -20.32 6.61
N VAL A 244 14.03 -20.45 7.73
CA VAL A 244 14.28 -21.51 8.73
C VAL A 244 13.94 -22.92 8.23
N VAL A 245 13.06 -23.03 7.23
CA VAL A 245 12.70 -24.31 6.60
C VAL A 245 13.71 -24.67 5.51
N GLY A 246 14.19 -23.66 4.79
CA GLY A 246 15.07 -23.80 3.63
C GLY A 246 14.32 -24.09 2.33
N GLY A 247 14.86 -23.64 1.20
CA GLY A 247 14.35 -23.95 -0.14
C GLY A 247 13.06 -23.22 -0.55
N ARG A 248 12.53 -22.32 0.29
CA ARG A 248 11.38 -21.47 -0.09
C ARG A 248 11.81 -20.32 -0.99
N TRP A 249 13.06 -19.89 -0.90
CA TRP A 249 13.64 -18.94 -1.84
C TRP A 249 14.08 -19.61 -3.14
N GLN A 250 13.31 -19.37 -4.20
CA GLN A 250 13.46 -19.93 -5.54
C GLN A 250 13.51 -18.84 -6.62
N ALA A 251 13.84 -17.60 -6.25
CA ALA A 251 14.11 -16.55 -7.23
C ALA A 251 15.28 -16.99 -8.12
N LEU A 252 15.16 -16.84 -9.44
CA LEU A 252 16.14 -17.40 -10.39
C LEU A 252 17.54 -16.84 -10.15
N ASN A 253 17.64 -15.52 -10.00
CA ASN A 253 18.90 -14.81 -9.78
C ASN A 253 18.79 -13.98 -8.48
N THR A 254 19.77 -14.12 -7.60
CA THR A 254 19.86 -13.36 -6.35
C THR A 254 21.25 -12.75 -6.22
N THR A 255 21.32 -11.48 -5.85
CA THR A 255 22.59 -10.80 -5.56
C THR A 255 22.60 -10.35 -4.11
N PHE A 256 23.66 -10.69 -3.39
CA PHE A 256 23.84 -10.23 -2.01
C PHE A 256 24.87 -9.09 -1.98
N SER A 257 24.45 -7.90 -1.55
CA SER A 257 25.34 -6.73 -1.50
C SER A 257 25.96 -6.47 -0.13
N GLY A 258 25.54 -7.20 0.91
CA GLY A 258 26.07 -7.11 2.27
C GLY A 258 27.37 -7.90 2.48
N ALA A 259 28.23 -7.46 3.40
CA ALA A 259 29.55 -8.05 3.62
C ALA A 259 29.53 -9.35 4.47
N ASN A 260 28.47 -9.61 5.23
CA ASN A 260 28.36 -10.74 6.17
C ASN A 260 26.94 -11.32 6.19
N VAL A 261 26.40 -11.62 5.01
CA VAL A 261 25.04 -12.14 4.87
C VAL A 261 24.93 -13.57 5.41
N SER A 262 23.95 -13.79 6.30
CA SER A 262 23.46 -15.10 6.69
C SER A 262 22.47 -15.63 5.66
N LEU A 263 22.66 -16.90 5.28
CA LEU A 263 21.85 -17.58 4.26
C LEU A 263 21.11 -18.78 4.86
N PRO A 264 19.97 -19.17 4.26
CA PRO A 264 19.27 -20.40 4.63
C PRO A 264 20.14 -21.64 4.41
N ALA A 265 19.84 -22.73 5.13
CA ALA A 265 20.56 -24.00 4.99
C ALA A 265 20.48 -24.59 3.57
N THR A 266 19.42 -24.27 2.83
CA THR A 266 19.25 -24.68 1.43
C THR A 266 18.75 -23.51 0.58
N LEU A 267 19.35 -23.36 -0.60
CA LEU A 267 19.03 -22.33 -1.58
C LEU A 267 18.87 -22.94 -2.97
N THR A 268 17.88 -22.45 -3.70
CA THR A 268 17.59 -22.84 -5.10
C THR A 268 17.59 -21.60 -5.98
N THR A 269 18.73 -20.92 -6.02
CA THR A 269 18.92 -19.66 -6.78
C THR A 269 20.34 -19.58 -7.34
N HIS A 270 20.52 -18.86 -8.44
CA HIS A 270 21.84 -18.40 -8.85
C HIS A 270 22.25 -17.22 -7.97
N ALA A 271 22.87 -17.53 -6.83
CA ALA A 271 23.40 -16.53 -5.90
C ALA A 271 24.75 -15.97 -6.40
N THR A 272 24.90 -14.65 -6.39
CA THR A 272 26.17 -13.94 -6.63
C THR A 272 26.44 -12.96 -5.49
#